data_AF-A0A4Y4D2J7-F1
#
_entry.id   AF-A0A4Y4D2J7-F1
#
_cell.length_a   1.000
_cell.length_b   1.000
_cell.length_c   1.000
_cell.angle_alpha   90.00
_cell.angle_beta   90.00
_cell.angle_gamma   90.00
#
_symmetry.space_group_name_H-M   'P 1'
#
loop_
_entity.id
_entity.type
_entity.pdbx_description
1 polymer ?
#
loop_
_entity_poly.entity_id
_entity_poly.type
_entity_poly.pdbx_seq_one_letter_code
_entity_poly.pdbx_strand_id
1 'polypeptide(L)'
;MPVAGLLLRSRPLQWLLTQAVPQLRAWPPREWPAVLGRASAAEYDRIERVGLLAGLALVTWLLRPAESPGADVLRVFISQVLVATPLLLLVLGPLYLRRLRRGVETLHKLRHDKDRPSRGA
;
A
#
# COMPACT_ATOMS: atom_id res chain seq x y z
N MET A 1 -6.09 9.83 15.34
CA MET A 1 -7.47 9.34 15.06
C MET A 1 -7.38 7.94 14.50
N PRO A 2 -8.11 6.94 15.01
CA PRO A 2 -7.89 5.57 14.56
C PRO A 2 -8.46 5.44 13.15
N VAL A 3 -7.61 5.21 12.17
CA VAL A 3 -7.97 4.91 10.77
C VAL A 3 -9.06 3.81 10.72
N ALA A 4 -9.06 2.91 11.72
CA ALA A 4 -10.10 1.92 11.98
C ALA A 4 -11.54 2.50 12.00
N GLY A 5 -11.76 3.67 12.61
CA GLY A 5 -13.09 4.29 12.69
C GLY A 5 -13.58 4.83 11.34
N LEU A 6 -12.68 5.34 10.50
CA LEU A 6 -13.00 5.80 9.14
C LEU A 6 -13.32 4.63 8.20
N LEU A 7 -12.54 3.55 8.30
CA LEU A 7 -12.76 2.29 7.58
C LEU A 7 -14.12 1.66 7.90
N LEU A 8 -14.53 1.74 9.17
CA LEU A 8 -15.82 1.21 9.62
C LEU A 8 -17.01 2.06 9.21
N ARG A 9 -16.83 3.38 9.07
CA ARG A 9 -17.93 4.33 8.83
C ARG A 9 -18.19 4.63 7.36
N SER A 10 -17.17 4.54 6.50
CA SER A 10 -17.26 5.00 5.11
C SER A 10 -17.43 3.86 4.10
N ARG A 11 -18.66 3.69 3.60
CA ARG A 11 -19.00 2.79 2.49
C ARG A 11 -18.09 2.94 1.24
N PRO A 12 -17.74 4.15 0.76
CA PRO A 12 -16.87 4.25 -0.41
C PRO A 12 -15.45 3.73 -0.15
N LEU A 13 -14.93 3.93 1.05
CA LEU A 13 -13.62 3.42 1.44
C LEU A 13 -13.63 1.90 1.54
N GLN A 14 -14.73 1.33 2.04
CA GLN A 14 -14.92 -0.13 2.07
C GLN A 14 -14.97 -0.71 0.66
N TRP A 15 -15.72 -0.08 -0.24
CA TRP A 15 -15.77 -0.47 -1.64
C TRP A 15 -14.38 -0.42 -2.28
N LEU A 16 -13.67 0.71 -2.16
CA LEU A 16 -12.32 0.88 -2.70
C LEU A 16 -11.35 -0.20 -2.19
N LEU A 17 -11.39 -0.49 -0.89
CA LEU A 17 -10.52 -1.51 -0.28
C LEU A 17 -10.84 -2.92 -0.76
N THR A 18 -12.10 -3.25 -0.96
CA THR A 18 -12.46 -4.56 -1.51
C THR A 18 -12.15 -4.70 -3.00
N GLN A 19 -12.07 -3.59 -3.75
CA GLN A 19 -11.53 -3.60 -5.13
C GLN A 19 -10.01 -3.77 -5.10
N ALA A 20 -9.34 -3.04 -4.20
CA ALA A 20 -7.90 -3.09 -4.03
C ALA A 20 -7.43 -4.45 -3.49
N VAL A 21 -8.17 -5.08 -2.59
CA VAL A 21 -7.85 -6.37 -1.96
C VAL A 21 -9.13 -7.22 -1.88
N PRO A 22 -9.42 -8.05 -2.89
CA PRO A 22 -10.69 -8.80 -2.93
C PRO A 22 -10.83 -9.81 -1.79
N GLN A 23 -9.72 -10.37 -1.31
CA GLN A 23 -9.68 -11.36 -0.22
C GLN A 23 -10.09 -10.76 1.13
N LEU A 24 -10.10 -9.43 1.28
CA LEU A 24 -10.58 -8.75 2.49
C LEU A 24 -12.08 -9.01 2.73
N ARG A 25 -12.85 -9.35 1.68
CA ARG A 25 -14.28 -9.69 1.76
C ARG A 25 -14.55 -10.92 2.64
N ALA A 26 -13.56 -11.79 2.85
CA ALA A 26 -13.68 -12.96 3.73
C ALA A 26 -13.65 -12.62 5.22
N TRP A 27 -13.36 -11.37 5.58
CA TRP A 27 -13.21 -10.91 6.97
C TRP A 27 -14.29 -9.87 7.31
N PRO A 28 -14.79 -9.83 8.55
CA PRO A 28 -15.73 -8.79 8.96
C PRO A 28 -15.04 -7.41 8.98
N PRO A 29 -15.73 -6.31 8.62
CA PRO A 29 -15.12 -4.96 8.54
C PRO A 29 -14.41 -4.47 9.80
N ARG A 30 -14.79 -5.00 10.97
CA ARG A 30 -14.14 -4.71 12.27
C ARG A 30 -12.75 -5.29 12.40
N GLU A 31 -12.46 -6.40 11.71
CA GLU A 31 -11.16 -7.06 11.74
C GLU A 31 -10.22 -6.54 10.65
N TRP A 32 -10.74 -5.78 9.66
CA TRP A 32 -9.95 -5.25 8.55
C TRP A 32 -8.73 -4.45 9.00
N PRO A 33 -8.80 -3.51 9.96
CA PRO A 33 -7.62 -2.75 10.38
C PRO A 33 -6.52 -3.65 10.96
N ALA A 34 -6.90 -4.69 11.71
CA ALA A 34 -5.97 -5.65 12.28
C ALA A 34 -5.35 -6.57 11.21
N VAL A 35 -6.16 -7.05 10.27
CA VAL A 35 -5.71 -7.88 9.15
C VAL A 35 -4.81 -7.11 8.20
N LEU A 36 -5.17 -5.88 7.84
CA LEU A 36 -4.37 -4.99 7.02
C LEU A 36 -3.05 -4.61 7.71
N GLY A 37 -3.09 -4.32 9.02
CA GLY A 37 -1.90 -4.07 9.80
C GLY A 37 -0.92 -5.26 9.75
N ARG A 38 -1.42 -6.47 9.98
CA ARG A 38 -0.60 -7.70 9.89
C ARG A 38 -0.12 -7.98 8.46
N ALA A 39 -0.98 -7.80 7.45
CA ALA A 39 -0.62 -8.01 6.05
C ALA A 39 0.43 -6.99 5.58
N SER A 40 0.38 -5.76 6.08
CA SER A 40 1.38 -4.73 5.82
C SER A 40 2.74 -5.00 6.47
N ALA A 41 2.81 -5.95 7.42
CA ALA A 41 4.07 -6.43 8.00
C ALA A 41 4.72 -7.55 7.16
N ALA A 42 4.05 -8.07 6.11
CA ALA A 42 4.62 -9.06 5.21
C ALA A 42 5.94 -8.55 4.61
N GLU A 43 6.98 -9.38 4.53
CA GLU A 43 8.29 -8.90 4.05
C GLU A 43 8.23 -8.39 2.60
N TYR A 44 9.05 -7.38 2.31
CA TYR A 44 9.26 -6.93 0.94
C TYR A 44 10.05 -7.98 0.17
N ASP A 45 9.50 -8.38 -0.97
CA ASP A 45 10.16 -9.27 -1.92
C ASP A 45 11.22 -8.50 -2.74
N ARG A 46 12.18 -9.20 -3.34
CA ARG A 46 13.30 -8.62 -4.08
C ARG A 46 12.81 -7.69 -5.20
N ILE A 47 11.74 -8.05 -5.91
CA ILE A 47 11.11 -7.21 -6.95
C ILE A 47 10.56 -5.91 -6.36
N GLU A 48 9.90 -5.95 -5.20
CA GLU A 48 9.34 -4.75 -4.57
C GLU A 48 10.43 -3.82 -4.06
N ARG A 49 11.53 -4.37 -3.51
CA ARG A 49 12.70 -3.58 -3.09
C ARG A 49 13.38 -2.88 -4.26
N VAL A 50 13.60 -3.61 -5.37
CA VAL A 50 14.18 -3.05 -6.59
C VAL A 50 13.25 -1.98 -7.18
N GLY A 51 11.94 -2.24 -7.22
CA GLY A 51 10.95 -1.28 -7.70
C GLY A 51 10.87 -0.02 -6.83
N LEU A 52 11.01 -0.15 -5.50
CA LEU A 52 11.10 0.99 -4.57
C LEU A 52 12.31 1.86 -4.88
N LEU A 53 13.49 1.26 -4.99
CA LEU A 53 14.74 1.98 -5.27
C LEU A 53 14.72 2.61 -6.67
N ALA A 54 14.27 1.87 -7.68
CA ALA A 54 14.17 2.36 -9.06
C ALA A 54 13.14 3.48 -9.19
N GLY A 55 11.99 3.36 -8.53
CA GLY A 55 10.96 4.39 -8.50
C GLY A 55 11.42 5.67 -7.82
N LEU A 56 12.09 5.54 -6.66
CA LEU A 56 12.69 6.67 -5.97
C LEU A 56 13.75 7.35 -6.85
N ALA A 57 14.68 6.58 -7.42
CA ALA A 57 15.72 7.09 -8.29
C ALA A 57 15.15 7.80 -9.53
N LEU A 58 14.11 7.23 -10.16
CA LEU A 58 13.43 7.82 -11.31
C LEU A 58 12.75 9.14 -10.95
N VAL A 59 12.01 9.18 -9.83
CA VAL A 59 11.34 10.41 -9.36
C VAL A 59 12.37 11.48 -9.04
N THR A 60 13.43 11.14 -8.30
CA THR A 60 14.51 12.07 -7.97
C THR A 60 15.23 12.58 -9.21
N TRP A 61 15.48 11.71 -10.19
CA TRP A 61 16.09 12.10 -11.46
C TRP A 61 15.19 13.02 -12.29
N LEU A 62 13.90 12.69 -12.39
CA LEU A 62 12.93 13.48 -13.16
C LEU A 62 12.69 14.86 -12.55
N LEU A 63 12.71 14.95 -11.22
CA LEU A 63 12.50 16.20 -10.50
C LEU A 63 13.77 17.02 -10.31
N ARG A 64 14.92 16.56 -10.79
CA ARG A 64 16.18 17.30 -10.71
C ARG A 64 15.94 18.71 -11.27
N PRO A 65 16.05 19.78 -10.45
CA PRO A 65 15.74 21.12 -10.91
C PRO A 65 16.75 21.53 -11.97
N ALA A 66 16.26 22.04 -13.10
CA ALA A 66 17.11 22.72 -14.06
C ALA A 66 17.62 24.01 -13.40
N GLU A 67 18.94 24.20 -13.33
CA GLU A 67 19.53 25.39 -12.73
C GLU A 67 19.06 26.63 -13.47
N SER A 68 18.06 27.29 -12.89
CA SER A 68 17.39 28.45 -13.46
C SER A 68 17.73 29.63 -12.56
N PRO A 69 18.67 30.51 -12.97
CA PRO A 69 19.04 31.66 -12.18
C PRO A 69 17.81 32.54 -11.93
N GLY A 70 17.47 32.76 -10.66
CA GLY A 70 16.34 33.63 -10.25
C GLY A 70 15.00 32.93 -9.97
N ALA A 71 14.94 31.59 -9.96
CA ALA A 71 13.72 30.87 -9.59
C ALA A 71 13.41 31.00 -8.09
N ASP A 72 12.14 31.27 -7.76
CA ASP A 72 11.62 31.24 -6.39
C ASP A 72 11.64 29.80 -5.85
N VAL A 73 12.55 29.55 -4.90
CA VAL A 73 12.82 28.23 -4.33
C VAL A 73 11.56 27.58 -3.76
N LEU A 74 10.69 28.34 -3.11
CA LEU A 74 9.47 27.81 -2.51
C LEU A 74 8.49 27.32 -3.59
N ARG A 75 8.36 28.06 -4.68
CA ARG A 75 7.52 27.70 -5.82
C ARG A 75 8.02 26.43 -6.51
N VAL A 76 9.34 26.33 -6.74
CA VAL A 76 9.96 25.13 -7.32
C VAL A 76 9.72 23.92 -6.42
N PHE A 77 9.95 24.06 -5.12
CA PHE A 77 9.71 22.98 -4.16
C PHE A 77 8.25 22.51 -4.13
N ILE A 78 7.28 23.42 -4.07
CA ILE A 78 5.85 23.06 -4.07
C ILE A 78 5.49 22.33 -5.37
N SER A 79 5.96 22.81 -6.52
CA SER A 79 5.71 22.15 -7.80
C SER A 79 6.32 20.74 -7.85
N GLN A 80 7.54 20.57 -7.32
CA GLN A 80 8.19 19.27 -7.20
C GLN A 80 7.40 18.34 -6.29
N VAL A 81 6.93 18.78 -5.12
CA VAL A 81 6.12 17.94 -4.22
C VAL A 81 4.80 17.53 -4.89
N LEU A 82 4.14 18.47 -5.60
CA LEU A 82 2.89 18.21 -6.32
C LEU A 82 3.06 17.20 -7.46
N VAL A 83 4.23 17.15 -8.12
CA VAL A 83 4.53 16.17 -9.19
C VAL A 83 5.07 14.86 -8.60
N ALA A 84 5.92 14.91 -7.58
CA ALA A 84 6.52 13.75 -6.93
C ALA A 84 5.45 12.83 -6.35
N THR A 85 4.47 13.41 -5.65
CA THR A 85 3.46 12.66 -4.91
C THR A 85 2.63 11.72 -5.80
N PRO A 86 1.98 12.19 -6.89
CA PRO A 86 1.25 11.30 -7.79
C PRO A 86 2.17 10.32 -8.51
N LEU A 87 3.40 10.71 -8.85
CA LEU A 87 4.35 9.83 -9.52
C LEU A 87 4.80 8.68 -8.62
N LEU A 88 5.09 8.99 -7.35
CA LEU A 88 5.39 7.99 -6.32
C LEU A 88 4.19 7.08 -6.07
N LEU A 89 2.98 7.63 -5.99
CA LEU A 89 1.77 6.82 -5.86
C LEU A 89 1.58 5.88 -7.06
N LEU A 90 1.86 6.33 -8.28
CA LEU A 90 1.74 5.52 -9.48
C LEU A 90 2.76 4.37 -9.52
N VAL A 91 4.00 4.63 -9.10
CA VAL A 91 5.08 3.63 -9.13
C VAL A 91 5.01 2.68 -7.93
N LEU A 92 4.80 3.22 -6.73
CA LEU A 92 4.83 2.46 -5.48
C LEU A 92 3.47 1.89 -5.09
N GLY A 93 2.39 2.52 -5.51
CA GLY A 93 1.02 2.08 -5.22
C GLY A 93 0.77 0.62 -5.62
N PRO A 94 1.09 0.20 -6.86
CA PRO A 94 0.94 -1.19 -7.29
C PRO A 94 1.76 -2.18 -6.46
N LEU A 95 2.99 -1.81 -6.08
CA LEU A 95 3.86 -2.64 -5.24
C LEU A 95 3.28 -2.81 -3.84
N TYR A 96 2.81 -1.71 -3.25
CA TYR A 96 2.17 -1.73 -1.93
C TYR A 96 0.88 -2.57 -1.95
N LEU A 97 0.05 -2.42 -2.99
CA LEU A 97 -1.17 -3.21 -3.16
C LEU A 97 -0.87 -4.70 -3.35
N ARG A 98 0.15 -5.04 -4.15
CA ARG A 98 0.59 -6.42 -4.34
C ARG A 98 1.04 -7.04 -3.02
N ARG A 99 1.84 -6.33 -2.23
CA ARG A 99 2.28 -6.76 -0.89
C ARG A 99 1.10 -7.02 0.03
N LEU A 100 0.17 -6.08 0.09
CA LEU A 100 -1.02 -6.15 0.92
C LEU A 100 -1.90 -7.35 0.54
N ARG A 101 -2.13 -7.57 -0.77
CA ARG A 101 -2.85 -8.76 -1.28
C ARG A 101 -2.18 -10.05 -0.84
N ARG A 102 -0.86 -10.16 -1.02
CA ARG A 102 -0.11 -11.36 -0.60
C ARG A 102 -0.18 -11.60 0.90
N GLY A 103 -0.04 -10.55 1.71
CA GLY A 103 -0.13 -10.67 3.17
C GLY A 103 -1.51 -11.13 3.64
N VAL A 104 -2.58 -10.60 3.04
CA VAL A 104 -3.97 -11.04 3.33
C VAL A 104 -4.19 -12.48 2.88
N GLU A 105 -3.65 -12.89 1.74
CA GLU A 105 -3.78 -14.27 1.24
C GLU A 105 -3.14 -15.28 2.19
N THR A 106 -1.93 -14.99 2.66
CA THR A 106 -1.23 -15.82 3.63
C THR A 106 -2.01 -15.93 4.94
N LEU A 107 -2.55 -14.83 5.44
CA LEU A 107 -3.39 -14.83 6.65
C LEU A 107 -4.69 -15.62 6.45
N HIS A 108 -5.29 -15.55 5.26
CA HIS A 108 -6.49 -16.33 4.94
C HIS A 108 -6.18 -17.83 4.89
N LYS A 109 -5.07 -18.24 4.27
CA LYS A 109 -4.62 -19.65 4.23
C LYS A 109 -4.34 -20.19 5.63
N LEU A 110 -3.61 -19.44 6.46
CA LEU A 110 -3.30 -19.84 7.84
C LEU A 110 -4.55 -20.03 8.69
N ARG A 111 -5.55 -19.17 8.52
CA ARG A 111 -6.85 -19.31 9.20
C ARG A 111 -7.56 -20.59 8.76
N HIS A 112 -7.65 -20.82 7.44
CA HIS A 112 -8.32 -22.01 6.91
C HIS A 112 -7.61 -23.31 7.30
N ASP A 113 -6.29 -23.31 7.42
CA ASP A 113 -5.53 -24.49 7.86
C ASP A 113 -5.75 -24.78 9.36
N LYS A 114 -5.83 -23.74 10.19
CA LYS A 114 -6.20 -23.88 11.61
C LYS A 114 -7.61 -24.47 11.80
N ASP A 115 -8.53 -24.14 10.90
CA ASP A 115 -9.92 -24.61 10.94
C ASP A 115 -10.09 -26.02 10.32
N ARG A 116 -9.03 -26.61 9.73
CA ARG A 116 -9.09 -28.02 9.32
C ARG A 116 -9.06 -28.91 10.56
N PRO A 117 -10.06 -29.79 10.77
CA PRO A 117 -9.99 -30.78 11.82
C PRO A 117 -8.76 -31.65 11.55
N SER A 118 -7.88 -31.76 12.54
CA SER A 118 -6.79 -32.73 12.57
C SER A 118 -7.37 -34.11 12.34
N ARG A 119 -7.38 -34.56 11.07
CA ARG A 119 -7.80 -35.89 10.69
C ARG A 119 -6.77 -36.87 11.22
N GLY A 120 -7.13 -37.49 12.34
CA GLY A 120 -6.65 -38.80 12.79
C GLY A 120 -5.18 -38.87 13.18
N ALA A 121 -4.93 -38.78 14.48
CA ALA A 121 -3.96 -39.64 15.15
C ALA A 121 -4.76 -40.68 15.94
#